data_AF-A0A8J8K9J3-F1
#
_entry.id   AF-A0A8J8K9J3-F1
#
_cell.length_a   1.000
_cell.length_b   1.000
_cell.length_c   1.000
_cell.angle_alpha   90.00
_cell.angle_beta   90.00
_cell.angle_gamma   90.00
#
_symmetry.space_group_name_H-M   'P 1'
#
loop_
_entity.id
_entity.type
_entity.pdbx_description
1 polymer ?
#
loop_
_entity_poly.entity_id
_entity_poly.type
_entity_poly.pdbx_seq_one_letter_code
_entity_poly.pdbx_strand_id
1 'polypeptide(L)'
;MEVSFGGIIGLYSGMILGLFAWWFGRKQARKNRGLDELYFHIWQKARSYSWYVTLGTLYVLFSLILFGIEISAAIVLSILIIAHLGSWSIIGGVLSINMSNPDLLEPSRVKLGIIIIAVSIIVFTIISILTNNWKFLLFSILPNLIGVLIALTPNKNNSE
;
A
#
# COMPACT_ATOMS: atom_id res chain seq x y z
N MET A 1 -17.81 3.13 -28.27
CA MET A 1 -17.30 2.96 -26.89
C MET A 1 -18.24 2.01 -26.18
N GLU A 2 -17.82 0.78 -25.95
CA GLU A 2 -18.57 -0.12 -25.06
C GLU A 2 -18.30 0.30 -23.62
N VAL A 3 -19.37 0.56 -22.88
CA VAL A 3 -19.29 0.95 -21.48
C VAL A 3 -18.98 -0.30 -20.66
N SER A 4 -17.82 -0.33 -20.00
CA SER A 4 -17.48 -1.42 -19.07
C SER A 4 -18.26 -1.27 -17.76
N PHE A 5 -19.44 -1.88 -17.70
CA PHE A 5 -20.28 -1.89 -16.50
C PHE A 5 -19.55 -2.44 -15.28
N GLY A 6 -18.74 -3.49 -15.45
CA GLY A 6 -17.91 -4.03 -14.37
C GLY A 6 -16.88 -3.02 -13.84
N GLY A 7 -16.21 -2.29 -14.73
CA GLY A 7 -15.26 -1.24 -14.35
C GLY A 7 -15.92 -0.07 -13.61
N ILE A 8 -17.09 0.36 -14.08
CA ILE A 8 -17.90 1.42 -13.44
C ILE A 8 -18.34 0.97 -12.05
N ILE A 9 -18.93 -0.22 -11.94
CA ILE A 9 -19.38 -0.76 -10.66
C ILE A 9 -18.20 -0.86 -9.70
N GLY A 10 -17.06 -1.41 -10.13
CA GLY A 10 -15.86 -1.52 -9.31
C GLY A 10 -15.33 -0.16 -8.82
N LEU A 11 -15.24 0.83 -9.71
CA LEU A 11 -14.75 2.16 -9.37
C LEU A 11 -15.65 2.86 -8.34
N TYR A 12 -16.94 2.96 -8.62
CA TYR A 12 -17.86 3.70 -7.76
C TYR A 12 -18.18 2.95 -6.46
N SER A 13 -18.32 1.62 -6.49
CA SER A 13 -18.48 0.84 -5.26
C SER A 13 -17.24 0.92 -4.38
N GLY A 14 -16.04 0.83 -4.95
CA GLY A 14 -14.79 1.02 -4.23
C GLY A 14 -14.69 2.40 -3.58
N MET A 15 -15.05 3.46 -4.31
CA MET A 15 -15.10 4.82 -3.78
C MET A 15 -16.09 4.92 -2.60
N ILE A 16 -17.31 4.40 -2.74
CA ILE A 16 -18.34 4.44 -1.70
C ILE A 16 -17.88 3.69 -0.45
N LEU A 17 -17.36 2.47 -0.60
CA LEU A 17 -16.84 1.67 0.50
C LEU A 17 -15.66 2.37 1.20
N GLY A 18 -14.76 2.99 0.44
CA GLY A 18 -13.66 3.78 0.97
C GLY A 18 -14.14 4.98 1.80
N LEU A 19 -15.14 5.71 1.32
CA LEU A 19 -15.76 6.83 2.05
C LEU A 19 -16.45 6.36 3.34
N PHE A 20 -17.16 5.23 3.30
CA PHE A 20 -17.77 4.65 4.50
C PHE A 20 -16.71 4.22 5.51
N ALA A 21 -15.69 3.48 5.07
CA ALA A 21 -14.59 3.06 5.94
C ALA A 21 -13.89 4.26 6.59
N TRP A 22 -13.63 5.32 5.82
CA TRP A 22 -13.06 6.57 6.35
C TRP A 22 -13.99 7.26 7.36
N TRP A 23 -15.28 7.35 7.07
CA TRP A 23 -16.26 7.98 7.96
C TRP A 23 -16.42 7.22 9.28
N PHE A 24 -16.62 5.89 9.22
CA PHE A 24 -16.71 5.04 10.41
C PHE A 24 -15.42 5.05 11.22
N GLY A 25 -14.26 4.98 10.55
CA GLY A 25 -12.95 5.08 11.19
C GLY A 25 -12.79 6.37 11.98
N ARG A 26 -13.16 7.53 11.39
CA ARG A 26 -13.12 8.82 12.10
C ARG A 26 -14.15 8.91 13.23
N LYS A 27 -15.34 8.37 13.05
CA LYS A 27 -16.36 8.32 14.11
C LYS A 27 -15.85 7.55 15.32
N GLN A 28 -15.21 6.40 15.09
CA GLN A 28 -14.62 5.59 16.15
C GLN A 28 -13.41 6.27 16.79
N ALA A 29 -12.52 6.86 15.99
CA ALA A 29 -11.36 7.61 16.49
C ALA A 29 -11.77 8.79 17.39
N ARG A 30 -12.83 9.53 17.03
CA ARG A 30 -13.39 10.59 17.89
C ARG A 30 -13.87 10.06 19.23
N LYS A 31 -14.60 8.95 19.23
CA LYS A 31 -15.10 8.32 20.47
C LYS A 31 -13.97 7.94 21.42
N ASN A 32 -12.83 7.53 20.87
CA ASN A 32 -11.65 7.12 21.62
C ASN A 32 -10.61 8.25 21.81
N ARG A 33 -10.96 9.52 21.53
CA ARG A 33 -10.07 10.69 21.60
C ARG A 33 -8.79 10.57 20.76
N GLY A 34 -8.78 9.72 19.74
CA GLY A 34 -7.64 9.47 18.85
C GLY A 34 -7.53 10.43 17.66
N LEU A 35 -8.26 11.56 17.66
CA LEU A 35 -8.09 12.67 16.71
C LEU A 35 -7.38 13.84 17.39
N ASP A 36 -6.17 13.57 17.87
CA ASP A 36 -5.31 14.52 18.55
C ASP A 36 -4.29 15.18 17.60
N GLU A 37 -3.42 16.03 18.12
CA GLU A 37 -2.37 16.70 17.33
C GLU A 37 -1.41 15.69 16.68
N LEU A 38 -1.11 14.60 17.39
CA LEU A 38 -0.28 13.51 16.88
C LEU A 38 -0.90 12.85 15.66
N TYR A 39 -2.21 12.55 15.70
CA TYR A 39 -2.96 12.05 14.55
C TYR A 39 -2.78 12.97 13.34
N PHE A 40 -3.01 14.28 13.50
CA PHE A 40 -2.90 15.21 12.37
C PHE A 40 -1.46 15.30 11.84
N HIS A 41 -0.47 15.33 12.72
CA HIS A 41 0.94 15.32 12.36
C HIS A 41 1.30 14.07 11.53
N ILE A 42 0.87 12.89 12.00
CA ILE A 42 1.13 11.60 11.33
C ILE A 42 0.51 11.57 9.94
N TRP A 43 -0.77 11.87 9.82
CA TRP A 43 -1.47 11.74 8.55
C TRP A 43 -1.09 12.81 7.52
N GLN A 44 -0.63 13.99 7.98
CA GLN A 44 0.00 14.99 7.12
C GLN A 44 1.37 14.52 6.62
N LYS A 45 2.21 13.99 7.52
CA LYS A 45 3.54 13.47 7.18
C LYS A 45 3.45 12.26 6.23
N ALA A 46 2.53 11.34 6.49
CA ALA A 46 2.24 10.21 5.62
C ALA A 46 1.84 10.67 4.21
N ARG A 47 0.97 11.69 4.10
CA ARG A 47 0.57 12.24 2.80
C ARG A 47 1.76 12.82 2.04
N SER A 48 2.66 13.51 2.74
CA SER A 48 3.90 14.02 2.12
C SER A 48 4.78 12.87 1.60
N TYR A 49 4.92 11.78 2.34
CA TYR A 49 5.71 10.64 1.86
C TYR A 49 5.08 9.92 0.66
N SER A 50 3.75 9.80 0.64
CA SER A 50 3.02 9.22 -0.48
C SER A 50 3.26 9.92 -1.81
N TRP A 51 3.54 11.23 -1.79
CA TRP A 51 3.92 11.95 -3.00
C TRP A 51 5.22 11.45 -3.61
N TYR A 52 6.22 11.05 -2.81
CA TYR A 52 7.43 10.44 -3.34
C TYR A 52 7.15 9.08 -3.99
N VAL A 53 6.27 8.28 -3.40
CA VAL A 53 5.84 7.00 -3.98
C VAL A 53 5.11 7.23 -5.30
N THR A 54 4.13 8.15 -5.32
CA THR A 54 3.39 8.51 -6.54
C THR A 54 4.30 9.04 -7.63
N LEU A 55 5.28 9.88 -7.29
CA LEU A 55 6.26 10.39 -8.23
C LEU A 55 7.12 9.25 -8.82
N GLY A 56 7.59 8.32 -7.99
CA GLY A 56 8.30 7.13 -8.45
C GLY A 56 7.44 6.27 -9.38
N THR A 57 6.18 6.03 -9.03
CA THR A 57 5.21 5.31 -9.87
C THR A 57 5.00 6.01 -11.22
N LEU A 58 4.88 7.35 -11.23
CA LEU A 58 4.75 8.12 -12.47
C LEU A 58 5.97 7.93 -13.38
N TYR A 59 7.19 8.01 -12.85
CA TYR A 59 8.39 7.79 -13.66
C TYR A 59 8.46 6.37 -14.25
N VAL A 60 8.08 5.35 -13.48
CA VAL A 60 8.02 3.97 -13.97
C VAL A 60 7.00 3.85 -15.10
N LEU A 61 5.76 4.30 -14.88
CA LEU A 61 4.70 4.24 -15.88
C LEU A 61 5.06 5.01 -17.16
N PHE A 62 5.66 6.19 -17.02
CA PHE A 62 6.10 6.99 -18.15
C PHE A 62 7.22 6.31 -18.93
N SER A 63 8.17 5.68 -18.23
CA SER A 63 9.23 4.89 -18.87
C SER A 63 8.68 3.71 -19.67
N LEU A 64 7.67 2.99 -19.14
CA LEU A 64 7.02 1.90 -19.86
C LEU A 64 6.39 2.38 -21.18
N ILE A 65 5.72 3.54 -21.15
CA ILE A 65 5.15 4.15 -22.35
C ILE A 65 6.25 4.53 -23.36
N LEU A 66 7.37 5.09 -22.90
CA LEU A 66 8.52 5.40 -23.77
C LEU A 66 9.16 4.16 -24.40
N PHE A 67 9.10 3.00 -23.72
CA PHE A 67 9.51 1.71 -24.28
C PHE A 67 8.48 1.08 -25.24
N GLY A 68 7.39 1.79 -25.56
CA GLY A 68 6.36 1.33 -26.49
C GLY A 68 5.34 0.38 -25.88
N ILE A 69 5.25 0.29 -24.55
CA ILE A 69 4.24 -0.53 -23.88
C ILE A 69 2.92 0.23 -23.86
N GLU A 70 1.92 -0.30 -24.54
CA GLU A 70 0.57 0.24 -24.55
C GLU A 70 -0.14 -0.06 -23.23
N ILE A 71 -0.43 0.98 -22.45
CA ILE A 71 -1.17 0.87 -21.19
C ILE A 71 -2.40 1.77 -21.28
N SER A 72 -3.58 1.20 -20.99
CA SER A 72 -4.82 1.99 -21.03
C SER A 72 -4.84 3.06 -19.93
N ALA A 73 -5.46 4.20 -20.21
CA ALA A 73 -5.62 5.27 -19.23
C ALA A 73 -6.31 4.79 -17.94
N ALA A 74 -7.28 3.89 -18.06
CA ALA A 74 -7.95 3.29 -16.91
C ALA A 74 -6.97 2.52 -15.99
N ILE A 75 -6.06 1.73 -16.57
CA ILE A 75 -5.03 1.00 -15.81
C ILE A 75 -4.06 2.00 -15.14
N VAL A 76 -3.58 3.00 -15.89
CA VAL A 76 -2.67 4.03 -15.37
C VAL A 76 -3.28 4.74 -14.16
N LEU A 77 -4.53 5.22 -14.29
CA LEU A 77 -5.23 5.90 -13.20
C LEU A 77 -5.47 4.98 -12.00
N SER A 78 -5.78 3.71 -12.24
CA SER A 78 -5.99 2.72 -11.17
C SER A 78 -4.69 2.49 -10.37
N ILE A 79 -3.57 2.32 -11.07
CA ILE A 79 -2.24 2.16 -10.45
C ILE A 79 -1.88 3.40 -9.64
N LEU A 80 -2.11 4.61 -10.18
CA LEU A 80 -1.82 5.85 -9.48
C LEU A 80 -2.65 6.03 -8.21
N ILE A 81 -3.96 5.74 -8.25
CA ILE A 81 -4.84 5.80 -7.08
C ILE A 81 -4.38 4.80 -6.02
N ILE A 82 -4.10 3.55 -6.40
CA ILE A 82 -3.65 2.51 -5.47
C ILE A 82 -2.28 2.88 -4.88
N ALA A 83 -1.34 3.35 -5.68
CA ALA A 83 -0.02 3.76 -5.20
C ALA A 83 -0.13 4.92 -4.20
N HIS A 84 -0.93 5.94 -4.51
CA HIS A 84 -1.08 7.10 -3.63
C HIS A 84 -1.83 6.76 -2.33
N LEU A 85 -3.05 6.25 -2.43
CA LEU A 85 -3.88 5.95 -1.26
C LEU A 85 -3.34 4.78 -0.44
N GLY A 86 -2.80 3.77 -1.12
CA GLY A 86 -2.19 2.60 -0.50
C GLY A 86 -0.94 2.97 0.30
N SER A 87 -0.01 3.71 -0.32
CA SER A 87 1.16 4.19 0.43
C SER A 87 0.77 5.13 1.58
N TRP A 88 -0.23 5.99 1.38
CA TRP A 88 -0.70 6.91 2.44
C TRP A 88 -1.23 6.16 3.64
N SER A 89 -2.03 5.12 3.39
CA SER A 89 -2.60 4.27 4.43
C SER A 89 -1.53 3.45 5.15
N ILE A 90 -0.60 2.82 4.41
CA ILE A 90 0.46 1.99 4.98
C ILE A 90 1.43 2.85 5.81
N ILE A 91 1.92 3.96 5.25
CA ILE A 91 2.85 4.86 5.93
C ILE A 91 2.19 5.49 7.17
N GLY A 92 0.91 5.90 7.04
CA GLY A 92 0.13 6.40 8.18
C GLY A 92 0.00 5.37 9.29
N GLY A 93 -0.28 4.11 8.95
CA GLY A 93 -0.33 3.00 9.91
C GLY A 93 1.01 2.74 10.59
N VAL A 94 2.10 2.66 9.83
CA VAL A 94 3.46 2.45 10.37
C VAL A 94 3.86 3.61 11.30
N LEU A 95 3.65 4.85 10.88
CA LEU A 95 3.93 6.03 11.72
C LEU A 95 3.06 6.05 12.97
N SER A 96 1.79 5.66 12.88
CA SER A 96 0.90 5.54 14.04
C SER A 96 1.42 4.53 15.04
N ILE A 97 1.82 3.34 14.62
CA ILE A 97 2.36 2.34 15.54
C ILE A 97 3.69 2.82 16.14
N ASN A 98 4.62 3.29 15.30
CA ASN A 98 5.96 3.66 15.72
C ASN A 98 5.98 4.91 16.63
N MET A 99 5.11 5.89 16.41
CA MET A 99 5.07 7.11 17.24
C MET A 99 4.23 6.92 18.51
N SER A 100 3.23 6.04 18.50
CA SER A 100 2.47 5.71 19.72
C SER A 100 3.20 4.70 20.60
N ASN A 101 3.97 3.78 20.01
CA ASN A 101 4.73 2.75 20.71
C ASN A 101 6.05 2.46 19.96
N PRO A 102 7.14 3.17 20.29
CA PRO A 102 8.41 3.04 19.54
C PRO A 102 9.05 1.65 19.64
N ASP A 103 8.79 0.90 20.71
CA ASP A 103 9.37 -0.42 20.93
C ASP A 103 8.67 -1.53 20.11
N LEU A 104 7.50 -1.23 19.54
CA LEU A 104 6.69 -2.20 18.80
C LEU A 104 7.23 -2.48 17.39
N LEU A 105 7.83 -1.49 16.72
CA LEU A 105 8.35 -1.64 15.36
C LEU A 105 9.85 -1.36 15.30
N GLU A 106 10.64 -2.40 15.05
CA GLU A 106 12.07 -2.26 14.81
C GLU A 106 12.31 -1.83 13.35
N PRO A 107 12.93 -0.65 13.07
CA PRO A 107 13.10 -0.16 11.71
C PRO A 107 13.87 -1.10 10.78
N SER A 108 14.80 -1.88 11.32
CA SER A 108 15.56 -2.91 10.61
C SER A 108 14.63 -4.02 10.06
N ARG A 109 13.70 -4.52 10.89
CA ARG A 109 12.73 -5.57 10.54
C ARG A 109 11.68 -5.08 9.57
N VAL A 110 11.20 -3.84 9.74
CA VAL A 110 10.28 -3.22 8.77
C VAL A 110 10.94 -3.11 7.39
N LYS A 111 12.20 -2.66 7.32
CA LYS A 111 12.96 -2.64 6.06
C LYS A 111 13.11 -4.04 5.45
N LEU A 112 13.46 -5.04 6.27
CA LEU A 112 13.59 -6.43 5.85
C LEU A 112 12.26 -6.96 5.27
N GLY A 113 11.14 -6.76 5.98
CA GLY A 113 9.82 -7.17 5.53
C GLY A 113 9.41 -6.52 4.20
N ILE A 114 9.67 -5.23 4.03
CA ILE A 114 9.44 -4.51 2.76
C ILE A 114 10.29 -5.12 1.63
N ILE A 115 11.55 -5.45 1.89
CA ILE A 115 12.44 -6.07 0.90
C ILE A 115 11.92 -7.45 0.49
N ILE A 116 11.51 -8.29 1.45
CA ILE A 116 10.91 -9.60 1.15
C ILE A 116 9.69 -9.43 0.23
N ILE A 117 8.80 -8.51 0.57
CA ILE A 117 7.58 -8.25 -0.22
C ILE A 117 7.96 -7.82 -1.63
N ALA A 118 8.85 -6.83 -1.77
CA ALA A 118 9.27 -6.30 -3.06
C ALA A 118 9.91 -7.37 -3.93
N VAL A 119 10.86 -8.14 -3.38
CA VAL A 119 11.55 -9.22 -4.09
C VAL A 119 10.57 -10.31 -4.49
N SER A 120 9.64 -10.69 -3.61
CA SER A 120 8.66 -11.74 -3.93
C SER A 120 7.77 -11.32 -5.11
N ILE A 121 7.24 -10.10 -5.08
CA ILE A 121 6.38 -9.59 -6.15
C ILE A 121 7.13 -9.60 -7.48
N ILE A 122 8.38 -9.14 -7.50
CA ILE A 122 9.20 -9.10 -8.72
C ILE A 122 9.44 -10.52 -9.25
N VAL A 123 9.91 -11.44 -8.40
CA VAL A 123 10.23 -12.82 -8.80
C VAL A 123 8.99 -13.55 -9.33
N PHE A 124 7.87 -13.49 -8.62
CA PHE A 124 6.64 -14.15 -9.05
C PHE A 124 6.02 -13.50 -10.29
N THR A 125 6.21 -12.19 -10.49
CA THR A 125 5.80 -11.53 -11.74
C THR A 125 6.62 -12.03 -12.92
N ILE A 126 7.95 -12.13 -12.78
CA ILE A 126 8.83 -12.68 -13.82
C ILE A 126 8.43 -14.11 -14.16
N ILE A 127 8.24 -14.97 -13.15
CA ILE A 127 7.81 -16.36 -13.37
C ILE A 127 6.44 -16.43 -14.04
N SER A 128 5.49 -15.58 -13.62
CA SER A 128 4.16 -15.51 -14.23
C SER A 128 4.22 -15.16 -15.70
N ILE A 129 5.09 -14.24 -16.10
CA ILE A 129 5.30 -13.85 -17.50
C ILE A 129 5.94 -15.01 -18.28
N LEU A 130 7.03 -15.59 -17.76
CA LEU A 130 7.77 -16.68 -18.42
C LEU A 130 6.92 -17.93 -18.65
N THR A 131 6.04 -18.25 -17.70
CA THR A 131 5.16 -19.44 -17.76
C THR A 131 3.80 -19.15 -18.38
N ASN A 132 3.51 -17.88 -18.70
CA ASN A 132 2.19 -17.38 -19.12
C ASN A 132 1.04 -17.86 -18.21
N ASN A 133 1.30 -17.97 -16.91
CA ASN A 133 0.34 -18.49 -15.93
C ASN A 133 0.21 -17.54 -14.74
N TRP A 134 -0.86 -16.76 -14.74
CA TRP A 134 -1.17 -15.77 -13.72
C TRP A 134 -1.28 -16.34 -12.31
N LYS A 135 -1.56 -17.65 -12.16
CA LYS A 135 -1.67 -18.31 -10.85
C LYS A 135 -0.38 -18.22 -10.04
N PHE A 136 0.77 -18.05 -10.69
CA PHE A 136 2.04 -17.83 -9.98
C PHE A 136 2.05 -16.58 -9.11
N LEU A 137 1.27 -15.55 -9.47
CA LEU A 137 1.10 -14.36 -8.64
C LEU A 137 0.43 -14.68 -7.31
N LEU A 138 -0.45 -15.70 -7.25
CA LEU A 138 -1.08 -16.12 -5.99
C LEU A 138 -0.05 -16.73 -5.01
N PHE A 139 1.01 -17.37 -5.51
CA PHE A 139 2.07 -17.88 -4.64
C PHE A 139 2.89 -16.77 -3.97
N SER A 140 2.87 -15.53 -4.51
CA SER A 140 3.49 -14.37 -3.84
C SER A 140 2.81 -14.01 -2.51
N ILE A 141 1.57 -14.45 -2.29
CA ILE A 141 0.82 -14.16 -1.05
C ILE A 141 1.57 -14.69 0.17
N LEU A 142 2.15 -15.90 0.09
CA LEU A 142 2.87 -16.53 1.20
C LEU A 142 4.08 -15.73 1.68
N PRO A 143 5.09 -15.43 0.84
CA PRO A 143 6.22 -14.61 1.25
C PRO A 143 5.80 -13.18 1.59
N ASN A 144 4.75 -12.63 0.97
CA ASN A 144 4.22 -11.32 1.36
C ASN A 144 3.65 -11.33 2.77
N LEU A 145 2.91 -12.36 3.16
CA LEU A 145 2.43 -12.55 4.53
C LEU A 145 3.60 -12.67 5.51
N ILE A 146 4.64 -13.45 5.17
CA ILE A 146 5.85 -13.58 5.99
C ILE A 146 6.53 -12.21 6.15
N GLY A 147 6.70 -11.45 5.07
CA GLY A 147 7.29 -10.12 5.11
C GLY A 147 6.50 -9.16 6.00
N VAL A 148 5.16 -9.19 5.93
CA VAL A 148 4.28 -8.42 6.82
C VAL A 148 4.43 -8.86 8.28
N LEU A 149 4.45 -10.17 8.55
CA LEU A 149 4.61 -10.70 9.91
C LEU A 149 5.96 -10.28 10.50
N ILE A 150 7.06 -10.40 9.75
CA ILE A 150 8.39 -9.95 10.20
C ILE A 150 8.40 -8.45 10.48
N ALA A 151 7.79 -7.65 9.60
CA ALA A 151 7.72 -6.20 9.76
C ALA A 151 6.91 -5.80 11.01
N LEU A 152 5.89 -6.56 11.39
CA LEU A 152 5.00 -6.25 12.50
C LEU A 152 5.35 -7.00 13.80
N THR A 153 6.32 -7.91 13.79
CA THR A 153 6.70 -8.67 15.00
C THR A 153 7.58 -7.81 15.91
N PRO A 154 7.13 -7.53 17.16
CA PRO A 154 7.89 -6.73 18.10
C PRO A 154 9.24 -7.36 18.45
N ASN A 155 10.22 -6.51 18.74
CA ASN A 155 11.52 -6.98 19.20
C ASN A 155 11.43 -7.32 20.70
N LYS A 156 11.38 -8.63 21.01
CA LYS A 156 11.26 -9.16 22.36
C LYS A 156 12.45 -8.81 23.29
N ASN A 157 13.57 -8.34 22.72
CA ASN A 157 14.78 -8.02 23.47
C ASN A 157 14.80 -6.61 24.10
N ASN A 158 13.81 -5.76 23.81
CA ASN A 158 13.70 -4.40 24.39
C ASN A 158 12.61 -4.30 25.47
N SER A 159 11.97 -5.42 25.84
CA SER A 159 10.91 -5.49 26.85
C SER A 159 11.39 -6.00 28.22
N GLU A 160 12.69 -5.98 28.47
CA GLU A 160 13.32 -6.24 29.78
C GLU A 160 14.05 -5.00 30.28
#